data_AF-A0A0S7WKQ8-F1
#
_entry.id   AF-A0A0S7WKQ8-F1
#
_cell.length_a   1.000
_cell.length_b   1.000
_cell.length_c   1.000
_cell.angle_alpha   90.00
_cell.angle_beta   90.00
_cell.angle_gamma   90.00
#
_symmetry.space_group_name_H-M   'P 1'
#
loop_
_entity.id
_entity.type
_entity.pdbx_description
1 polymer ?
#
loop_
_entity_poly.entity_id
_entity_poly.type
_entity_poly.pdbx_seq_one_letter_code
_entity_poly.pdbx_strand_id
1 'polypeptide(L)'
;MANMGTTQRAFYFSASKQSSKVTTDGRHLVLSFQIPAASRKKKTVYIPVRWRMYDTVTMFVQVKHEFNASNRQIYREEFLLAQGIIGE
;
A
#
# COMPACT_ATOMS: atom_id res chain seq x y z
N MET A 1 -9.90 16.25 -30.79
CA MET A 1 -8.62 17.00 -30.64
C MET A 1 -8.46 17.60 -29.24
N ALA A 2 -8.71 16.86 -28.15
CA ALA A 2 -8.80 17.48 -26.80
C ALA A 2 -7.57 17.27 -25.89
N ASN A 3 -6.51 16.58 -26.34
CA ASN A 3 -5.41 16.15 -25.45
C ASN A 3 -3.99 16.53 -25.93
N MET A 4 -3.83 17.27 -27.04
CA MET A 4 -2.50 17.55 -27.60
C MET A 4 -1.63 18.53 -26.77
N GLY A 5 -2.21 19.22 -25.78
CA GLY A 5 -1.51 20.24 -24.96
C GLY A 5 -1.37 19.91 -23.47
N THR A 6 -1.72 18.70 -23.03
CA THR A 6 -1.68 18.36 -21.59
C THR A 6 -0.40 17.58 -21.24
N THR A 7 0.23 17.90 -20.11
CA THR A 7 1.44 17.21 -19.60
C THR A 7 1.13 15.91 -18.85
N GLN A 8 -0.14 15.50 -18.77
CA GLN A 8 -0.50 14.24 -18.13
C GLN A 8 -0.04 13.05 -18.98
N ARG A 9 1.03 12.41 -18.52
CA ARG A 9 1.51 11.15 -19.05
C ARG A 9 0.80 10.00 -18.36
N ALA A 10 -0.25 9.48 -19.00
CA ALA A 10 -0.86 8.23 -18.59
C ALA A 10 0.02 7.06 -19.05
N PHE A 11 0.54 6.27 -18.11
CA PHE A 11 1.21 5.01 -18.41
C PHE A 11 0.18 3.90 -18.40
N TYR A 12 -0.13 3.35 -19.57
CA TYR A 12 -1.00 2.19 -19.70
C TYR A 12 -0.16 0.92 -19.53
N PHE A 13 -0.59 0.04 -18.62
CA PHE A 13 -0.01 -1.30 -18.52
C PHE A 13 -0.52 -2.14 -19.69
N SER A 14 0.33 -2.39 -20.69
CA SER A 14 0.08 -3.38 -21.73
C SER A 14 0.75 -4.70 -21.31
N ALA A 15 -0.07 -5.67 -20.89
CA ALA A 15 0.43 -7.02 -20.65
C ALA A 15 1.08 -7.54 -21.94
N SER A 16 2.38 -7.82 -21.90
CA SER A 16 3.11 -8.37 -23.04
C SER A 16 2.55 -9.76 -23.38
N LYS A 17 2.24 -9.97 -24.65
CA LYS A 17 1.72 -11.25 -25.16
C LYS A 17 2.79 -12.35 -25.23
N GLN A 18 4.07 -11.98 -25.17
CA GLN A 18 5.21 -12.88 -25.43
C GLN A 18 6.07 -13.14 -24.19
N SER A 19 6.14 -12.19 -23.26
CA SER A 19 6.98 -12.31 -22.06
C SER A 19 6.43 -11.50 -20.90
N SER A 20 6.11 -12.16 -19.79
CA SER A 20 5.83 -11.46 -18.53
C SER A 20 7.14 -11.00 -17.92
N LYS A 21 7.22 -9.73 -17.50
CA LYS A 21 8.33 -9.25 -16.66
C LYS A 21 8.26 -9.80 -15.23
N VAL A 22 7.11 -10.37 -14.86
CA VAL A 22 6.89 -11.07 -13.59
C VAL A 22 6.98 -12.56 -13.88
N THR A 23 8.10 -13.18 -13.51
CA THR A 23 8.39 -14.60 -13.79
C THR A 23 8.37 -15.48 -12.53
N THR A 24 8.24 -14.87 -11.36
CA THR A 24 8.31 -15.55 -10.06
C THR A 24 7.29 -14.93 -9.12
N ASP A 25 6.81 -15.73 -8.17
CA ASP A 25 5.94 -15.26 -7.10
C ASP A 25 6.65 -14.21 -6.24
N GLY A 26 6.05 -13.02 -6.17
CA GLY A 26 6.45 -11.99 -5.22
C GLY A 26 5.80 -12.27 -3.87
N ARG A 27 6.59 -12.34 -2.80
CA ARG A 27 6.05 -12.25 -1.44
C ARG A 27 5.76 -10.78 -1.14
N HIS A 28 4.53 -10.49 -0.78
CA HIS A 28 4.07 -9.15 -0.48
C HIS A 28 3.74 -9.04 1.01
N LEU A 29 3.89 -7.83 1.56
CA LEU A 29 3.60 -7.51 2.95
C LEU A 29 2.99 -6.11 3.01
N VAL A 30 2.11 -5.90 3.98
CA VAL A 30 1.51 -4.60 4.26
C VAL A 30 2.04 -4.09 5.59
N LEU A 31 2.60 -2.88 5.58
CA LEU A 31 3.03 -2.17 6.77
C LEU A 31 2.09 -0.98 7.01
N SER A 32 1.52 -0.91 8.21
CA SER A 32 0.58 0.14 8.62
C SER A 32 1.11 0.90 9.81
N PHE A 33 0.84 2.21 9.84
CA PHE A 33 1.25 3.10 10.92
C PHE A 33 0.05 3.80 11.52
N GLN A 34 0.01 3.91 12.85
CA GLN A 34 -0.86 4.86 13.55
C GLN A 34 -0.11 6.19 13.68
N ILE A 35 -0.63 7.25 13.07
CA ILE A 35 0.03 8.57 13.03
C ILE A 35 -0.93 9.64 13.57
N PRO A 36 -1.03 9.82 14.90
CA PRO A 36 -1.84 10.88 15.48
C PRO A 36 -1.18 12.25 15.27
N ALA A 37 -2.01 13.30 15.31
CA ALA A 37 -1.52 14.66 15.48
C ALA A 37 -0.95 14.84 16.90
N ALA A 38 0.22 15.46 17.02
CA ALA A 38 0.86 15.79 18.28
C ALA A 38 1.33 17.25 18.26
N SER A 39 1.39 17.90 19.43
CA SER A 39 1.98 19.24 19.56
C SER A 39 3.45 19.12 19.95
N ARG A 40 4.36 19.63 19.12
CA ARG A 40 5.79 19.78 19.45
C ARG A 40 6.21 21.21 19.18
N LYS A 41 6.81 21.87 20.17
CA LYS A 41 7.27 23.28 20.07
C LYS A 41 6.20 24.23 19.51
N LYS A 42 4.95 24.11 20.00
CA LYS A 42 3.78 24.89 19.55
C LYS A 42 3.39 24.69 18.08
N LYS A 43 3.84 23.61 17.44
CA LYS A 43 3.44 23.23 16.08
C LYS A 43 2.80 21.84 16.09
N THR A 44 1.79 21.66 15.25
CA THR A 44 1.20 20.35 14.98
C THR A 44 2.19 19.53 14.15
N VAL A 45 2.50 18.33 14.61
CA VAL A 45 3.33 17.34 13.91
C VAL A 45 2.59 16.01 13.85
N TYR A 46 2.93 15.17 12.87
CA TYR A 46 2.35 13.86 12.67
C TYR A 46 3.48 12.83 12.77
N ILE A 47 3.51 12.08 13.87
CA ILE A 47 4.57 11.11 14.15
C ILE A 47 3.95 9.72 14.34
N PRO A 48 4.54 8.67 13.76
CA PRO A 48 4.05 7.31 13.96
C PRO A 48 4.27 6.90 15.43
N VAL A 49 3.24 6.36 16.06
CA VAL A 49 3.28 5.89 17.47
C VAL A 49 3.10 4.38 17.58
N ARG A 50 2.55 3.74 16.55
CA ARG A 50 2.41 2.28 16.45
C ARG A 50 2.59 1.82 15.03
N TRP A 51 3.00 0.57 14.87
CA TRP A 51 3.07 -0.09 13.57
C TRP A 51 2.48 -1.50 13.65
N ARG A 52 1.96 -1.98 12.52
CA ARG A 52 1.50 -3.36 12.31
C ARG A 52 1.94 -3.85 10.94
N MET A 53 2.41 -5.08 10.87
CA MET A 53 2.85 -5.75 9.65
C MET A 53 1.97 -6.96 9.39
N TYR A 54 1.45 -7.10 8.16
CA TYR A 54 0.57 -8.18 7.75
C TYR A 54 1.11 -8.91 6.53
N ASP A 55 0.86 -10.22 6.48
CA ASP A 55 1.03 -11.04 5.27
C ASP A 55 -0.12 -10.77 4.29
N THR A 56 0.15 -10.80 3.00
CA THR A 56 -0.87 -10.67 1.95
C THR A 56 -0.97 -11.90 1.05
N VAL A 57 -0.40 -13.04 1.46
CA VAL A 57 -0.39 -14.29 0.67
C VAL A 57 -1.78 -14.75 0.20
N THR A 58 -2.83 -14.52 1.00
CA THR A 58 -4.23 -14.85 0.62
C THR A 58 -5.06 -13.63 0.23
N MET A 59 -4.43 -12.47 0.03
CA MET A 59 -5.14 -11.24 -0.29
C MET A 59 -5.56 -11.25 -1.77
N PHE A 60 -6.83 -11.58 -2.01
CA PHE A 60 -7.44 -11.39 -3.31
C PHE A 60 -7.51 -9.90 -3.65
N VAL A 61 -6.71 -9.48 -4.63
CA VAL A 61 -6.75 -8.15 -5.22
C VAL A 61 -7.37 -8.23 -6.61
N GLN A 62 -8.27 -7.31 -6.93
CA GLN A 62 -8.65 -7.14 -8.33
C GLN A 62 -7.56 -6.32 -9.01
N VAL A 63 -6.96 -6.88 -10.07
CA VAL A 63 -6.08 -6.13 -10.97
C VAL A 63 -6.94 -5.26 -11.88
N LYS A 64 -7.59 -4.25 -11.31
CA LYS A 64 -7.76 -3.00 -12.05
C LYS A 64 -6.43 -2.24 -11.96
N HIS A 65 -6.29 -1.15 -12.72
CA HIS A 65 -5.07 -0.33 -12.73
C HIS A 65 -4.65 0.20 -11.33
N GLU A 66 -5.43 -0.09 -10.28
CA GLU A 66 -5.19 0.17 -8.87
C GLU A 66 -5.48 -1.10 -8.04
N PHE A 67 -4.63 -1.40 -7.05
CA PHE A 67 -4.83 -2.49 -6.09
C PHE A 67 -6.06 -2.20 -5.22
N ASN A 68 -7.17 -2.87 -5.50
CA ASN A 68 -8.39 -2.74 -4.71
C ASN A 68 -8.57 -3.97 -3.82
N ALA A 69 -8.48 -3.77 -2.50
CA ALA A 69 -8.83 -4.74 -1.46
C ALA A 69 -9.50 -3.98 -0.28
N SER A 70 -10.42 -4.64 0.42
CA SER A 70 -11.11 -3.99 1.56
C SER A 70 -10.22 -3.92 2.81
N ASN A 71 -10.34 -2.86 3.61
CA ASN A 71 -9.62 -2.75 4.90
C ASN A 71 -9.86 -3.97 5.80
N ARG A 72 -11.09 -4.50 5.81
CA ARG A 72 -11.44 -5.71 6.57
C ARG A 72 -10.67 -6.95 6.09
N GLN A 73 -10.32 -7.02 4.81
CA GLN A 73 -9.56 -8.12 4.24
C GLN A 73 -8.04 -7.96 4.47
N ILE A 74 -7.54 -6.72 4.45
CA ILE A 74 -6.12 -6.40 4.66
C ILE A 74 -5.73 -6.57 6.13
N TYR A 75 -6.56 -6.10 7.06
CA TYR A 75 -6.22 -6.00 8.49
C TYR A 75 -6.79 -7.14 9.34
N ARG A 76 -6.89 -8.33 8.76
CA ARG A 76 -7.35 -9.49 9.53
C ARG A 76 -6.25 -9.95 10.49
N GLU A 77 -6.66 -10.27 11.71
CA GLU A 77 -5.72 -10.69 12.76
C GLU A 77 -5.02 -12.01 12.40
N GLU A 78 -5.66 -12.91 11.63
CA GLU A 78 -5.00 -14.13 11.15
C GLU A 78 -3.79 -13.89 10.23
N PHE A 79 -3.65 -12.68 9.67
CA PHE A 79 -2.53 -12.30 8.82
C PHE A 79 -1.54 -11.35 9.52
N LEU A 80 -1.75 -11.01 10.79
CA LEU A 80 -0.83 -10.16 11.53
C LEU A 80 0.48 -10.90 11.80
N LEU A 81 1.58 -10.40 11.21
CA LEU A 81 2.92 -10.97 11.39
C LEU A 81 3.63 -10.38 12.60
N ALA A 82 3.50 -9.07 12.82
CA ALA A 82 4.11 -8.38 13.95
C ALA A 82 3.47 -7.01 14.19
N GLN A 83 3.62 -6.49 15.41
CA GLN A 83 3.20 -5.13 15.77
C GLN A 83 4.09 -4.55 16.86
N GLY A 84 4.10 -3.22 17.01
CA GLY A 84 4.85 -2.56 18.06
C GLY A 84 4.42 -1.12 18.32
N ILE A 85 4.86 -0.60 19.47
CA ILE A 85 4.74 0.80 19.88
C ILE A 85 6.10 1.47 19.65
N ILE A 86 6.08 2.72 19.17
CA ILE A 86 7.30 3.49 18.88
C ILE A 86 7.53 4.47 20.02
N GLY A 87 8.67 4.36 20.70
CA GLY A 87 9.08 5.25 21.80
C GLY A 87 8.85 4.70 23.20
N GLU A 88 8.58 3.41 23.34
CA GLU A 88 8.76 2.65 24.60
C GLU A 88 10.18 2.07 24.70
#